data_AF-A0A5C7TNA1-F1
#
_entry.id   AF-A0A5C7TNA1-F1
#
_cell.length_a   1.000
_cell.length_b   1.000
_cell.length_c   1.000
_cell.angle_alpha   90.00
_cell.angle_beta   90.00
_cell.angle_gamma   90.00
#
_symmetry.space_group_name_H-M   'P 1'
#
loop_
_entity.id
_entity.type
_entity.pdbx_description
1 polymer ?
#
loop_
_entity_poly.entity_id
_entity_poly.type
_entity_poly.pdbx_seq_one_letter_code
_entity_poly.pdbx_strand_id
1 'polypeptide(L)'
;MRHGHSAITSQRDTASQQSERQASKIVAALSNINADVVGLMEIENDGYGSQSAIADLVSRLNQQLGAGTYQFVQVPGTTQLGTDEISVGMLYKPAKVTPVGNAVTTSAGVFGYGNRQPLVQSFKQNSNNEVFTFAVNHFKSKGSCPSGSTNPDRDFKDGQSCWNATRVQAATELTAWLATNPTGSADKDVLIMGDLNAYAKEDPIVTLTNKGFINLVEKFQGNRGYSYLFGGESGYLDHALASAALSPQVSYAMEWHINADESTVFDYNLENKTVQQQADFYQPTPFRGSDHDPVVVELALKATNPADLDKDGDVDSNDITLFNNLLKSGVKLGLEYDFNKDGVVSSSDARAMATLCTYARCAIK
;
A
#
# COMPACT_ATOMS: atom_id res chain seq x y z
N MET A 1 -1.07 12.72 10.23
CA MET A 1 -1.15 12.59 11.66
C MET A 1 -0.56 13.92 11.98
N ARG A 2 -1.35 14.80 12.58
CA ARG A 2 -0.84 16.14 12.86
C ARG A 2 0.24 16.02 13.93
N HIS A 3 1.51 15.98 13.51
CA HIS A 3 2.61 16.48 14.32
C HIS A 3 2.61 18.01 14.14
N GLY A 4 2.36 18.73 15.23
CA GLY A 4 2.13 20.17 15.19
C GLY A 4 2.64 20.89 16.42
N HIS A 5 3.83 21.47 16.25
CA HIS A 5 4.30 22.76 16.76
C HIS A 5 4.88 22.90 18.19
N SER A 6 5.90 23.79 18.23
CA SER A 6 6.83 24.13 19.32
C SER A 6 6.48 25.48 19.95
N ALA A 7 6.44 25.57 21.29
CA ALA A 7 6.81 26.77 22.08
C ALA A 7 6.91 26.48 23.61
N ILE A 8 7.82 27.15 24.33
CA ILE A 8 7.92 27.35 25.80
C ILE A 8 7.96 26.09 26.70
N THR A 9 9.18 25.57 26.90
CA THR A 9 9.67 24.56 27.88
C THR A 9 8.67 23.53 28.45
N SER A 10 7.64 23.90 29.20
CA SER A 10 6.59 22.97 29.69
C SER A 10 5.73 22.30 28.59
N GLN A 11 5.46 23.00 27.48
CA GLN A 11 4.75 22.41 26.34
C GLN A 11 5.67 21.55 25.47
N ARG A 12 7.00 21.79 25.49
CA ARG A 12 7.97 20.88 24.83
C ARG A 12 8.06 19.55 25.54
N ASP A 13 8.03 19.52 26.87
CA ASP A 13 8.02 18.26 27.63
C ASP A 13 6.74 17.48 27.36
N THR A 14 5.59 18.17 27.30
CA THR A 14 4.29 17.57 27.00
C THR A 14 4.24 17.04 25.55
N ALA A 15 4.67 17.83 24.57
CA ALA A 15 4.71 17.43 23.16
C ALA A 15 5.72 16.28 22.91
N SER A 16 6.88 16.32 23.56
CA SER A 16 7.87 15.24 23.51
C SER A 16 7.33 13.96 24.14
N GLN A 17 6.57 14.07 25.24
CA GLN A 17 5.96 12.92 25.89
C GLN A 17 4.81 12.33 25.06
N GLN A 18 3.95 13.17 24.45
CA GLN A 18 2.89 12.72 23.54
C GLN A 18 3.48 12.02 22.32
N SER A 19 4.55 12.58 21.73
CA SER A 19 5.26 11.97 20.60
C SER A 19 5.82 10.58 20.96
N GLU A 20 6.48 10.45 22.12
CA GLU A 20 7.01 9.15 22.57
C GLU A 20 5.89 8.11 22.82
N ARG A 21 4.77 8.56 23.42
CA ARG A 21 3.59 7.72 23.65
C ARG A 21 2.98 7.24 22.34
N GLN A 22 2.85 8.14 21.36
CA GLN A 22 2.33 7.81 20.05
C GLN A 22 3.25 6.84 19.30
N ALA A 23 4.55 7.14 19.26
CA ALA A 23 5.55 6.30 18.64
C ALA A 23 5.53 4.88 19.22
N SER A 24 5.41 4.74 20.54
CA SER A 24 5.30 3.43 21.20
C SER A 24 4.11 2.61 20.71
N LYS A 25 2.92 3.21 20.59
CA LYS A 25 1.72 2.53 20.08
C LYS A 25 1.86 2.16 18.60
N ILE A 26 2.40 3.06 17.77
CA ILE A 26 2.63 2.81 16.34
C ILE A 26 3.64 1.68 16.13
N VAL A 27 4.76 1.70 16.83
CA VAL A 27 5.79 0.65 16.76
C VAL A 27 5.20 -0.69 17.23
N ALA A 28 4.38 -0.70 18.29
CA ALA A 28 3.67 -1.90 18.71
C ALA A 28 2.70 -2.42 17.63
N ALA A 29 1.92 -1.55 16.99
CA ALA A 29 1.01 -1.93 15.92
C ALA A 29 1.75 -2.53 14.71
N LEU A 30 2.76 -1.82 14.20
CA LEU A 30 3.56 -2.27 13.05
C LEU A 30 4.35 -3.55 13.35
N SER A 31 4.83 -3.72 14.59
CA SER A 31 5.51 -4.96 15.01
C SER A 31 4.58 -6.16 15.08
N ASN A 32 3.31 -5.97 15.43
CA ASN A 32 2.30 -7.04 15.43
C ASN A 32 1.81 -7.37 14.02
N ILE A 33 1.54 -6.36 13.20
CA ILE A 33 1.19 -6.55 11.77
C ILE A 33 2.35 -7.26 11.06
N ASN A 34 3.58 -6.83 11.34
CA ASN A 34 4.81 -7.43 10.84
C ASN A 34 4.82 -7.62 9.32
N ALA A 35 4.22 -6.68 8.56
CA ALA A 35 4.10 -6.78 7.12
C ALA A 35 5.46 -6.65 6.40
N ASP A 36 5.59 -7.28 5.24
CA ASP A 36 6.82 -7.24 4.44
C ASP A 36 7.01 -5.90 3.72
N VAL A 37 5.91 -5.22 3.40
CA VAL A 37 5.85 -3.84 2.88
C VAL A 37 4.75 -3.09 3.63
N VAL A 38 5.01 -1.84 4.01
CA VAL A 38 4.08 -1.00 4.78
C VAL A 38 3.90 0.33 4.05
N GLY A 39 2.66 0.71 3.80
CA GLY A 39 2.30 2.08 3.42
C GLY A 39 1.98 2.88 4.67
N LEU A 40 2.56 4.06 4.79
CA LEU A 40 2.32 4.99 5.89
C LEU A 40 1.61 6.20 5.32
N MET A 41 0.55 6.61 5.99
CA MET A 41 -0.01 7.93 5.77
C MET A 41 0.65 8.86 6.77
N GLU A 42 0.61 10.14 6.43
CA GLU A 42 0.46 11.14 7.47
C GLU A 42 1.71 11.32 8.37
N ILE A 43 2.89 10.95 7.85
CA ILE A 43 4.22 11.11 8.46
C ILE A 43 4.67 12.56 8.37
N GLU A 44 5.33 13.08 9.41
CA GLU A 44 5.93 14.41 9.36
C GLU A 44 6.96 14.49 8.22
N ASN A 45 6.83 15.51 7.38
CA ASN A 45 7.63 15.65 6.16
C ASN A 45 8.90 16.48 6.41
N ASP A 46 9.68 16.08 7.42
CA ASP A 46 10.93 16.72 7.86
C ASP A 46 12.19 16.14 7.17
N GLY A 47 11.96 15.37 6.11
CA GLY A 47 12.98 14.81 5.21
C GLY A 47 13.36 13.37 5.53
N TYR A 48 14.60 13.00 5.18
CA TYR A 48 15.11 11.62 5.29
C TYR A 48 16.40 11.51 6.10
N GLY A 49 16.78 12.57 6.82
CA GLY A 49 17.95 12.56 7.70
C GLY A 49 17.75 11.67 8.92
N SER A 50 18.82 11.40 9.69
CA SER A 50 18.76 10.54 10.89
C SER A 50 17.85 11.05 12.01
N GLN A 51 17.42 12.31 11.94
CA GLN A 51 16.48 12.94 12.88
C GLN A 51 15.06 13.03 12.32
N SER A 52 14.82 12.58 11.09
CA SER A 52 13.48 12.63 10.48
C SER A 52 12.53 11.63 11.14
N ALA A 53 11.23 11.94 11.10
CA ALA A 53 10.19 11.09 11.66
C ALA A 53 10.21 9.66 11.08
N ILE A 54 10.44 9.52 9.77
CA ILE A 54 10.52 8.20 9.13
C ILE A 54 11.78 7.42 9.54
N ALA A 55 12.91 8.10 9.73
CA ALA A 55 14.14 7.46 10.20
C ALA A 55 14.03 7.03 11.67
N ASP A 56 13.41 7.84 12.52
CA ASP A 56 13.14 7.50 13.92
C ASP A 56 12.22 6.27 14.02
N LEU A 57 11.13 6.24 13.24
CA LEU A 57 10.22 5.10 13.19
C LEU A 57 10.95 3.79 12.80
N VAL A 58 11.76 3.83 11.73
CA VAL A 58 12.55 2.67 11.31
C VAL A 58 13.58 2.26 12.36
N SER A 59 14.23 3.22 13.02
CA SER A 59 15.16 2.95 14.12
C SER A 59 14.48 2.19 15.26
N ARG A 60 13.31 2.66 15.71
CA ARG A 60 12.53 2.02 16.79
C ARG A 60 12.04 0.62 16.41
N LEU A 61 11.52 0.46 15.19
CA LEU A 61 11.13 -0.86 14.68
C LEU A 61 12.31 -1.83 14.65
N ASN A 62 13.47 -1.38 14.18
CA ASN A 62 14.68 -2.20 14.14
C ASN A 62 15.26 -2.48 15.54
N GLN A 63 15.05 -1.59 16.51
CA GLN A 63 15.39 -1.87 17.91
C GLN A 63 14.51 -2.98 18.48
N GLN A 64 13.21 -3.00 18.15
CA GLN A 64 12.25 -3.98 18.65
C GLN A 64 12.32 -5.34 17.92
N LEU A 65 12.52 -5.34 16.61
CA LEU A 65 12.43 -6.53 15.77
C LEU A 65 13.78 -7.10 15.34
N GLY A 66 14.86 -6.33 15.55
CA GLY A 66 16.22 -6.68 15.14
C GLY A 66 16.77 -5.71 14.10
N ALA A 67 18.06 -5.40 14.22
CA ALA A 67 18.73 -4.42 13.37
C ALA A 67 18.61 -4.79 11.88
N GLY A 68 18.20 -3.81 11.05
CA GLY A 68 18.05 -3.99 9.61
C GLY A 68 16.79 -4.74 9.17
N THR A 69 15.82 -4.97 10.07
CA THR A 69 14.54 -5.60 9.71
C THR A 69 13.77 -4.78 8.69
N TYR A 70 13.66 -3.47 8.89
CA TYR A 70 13.00 -2.53 7.99
C TYR A 70 13.96 -1.49 7.44
N GLN A 71 13.68 -1.07 6.21
CA GLN A 71 14.19 0.13 5.55
C GLN A 71 13.01 0.97 5.05
N PHE A 72 13.21 2.26 4.84
CA PHE A 72 12.23 3.13 4.21
C PHE A 72 12.58 3.43 2.76
N VAL A 73 11.57 3.73 1.95
CA VAL A 73 11.71 4.11 0.55
C VAL A 73 11.89 5.63 0.44
N GLN A 74 12.80 6.06 -0.43
CA GLN A 74 13.04 7.46 -0.76
C GLN A 74 13.03 7.64 -2.28
N VAL A 75 12.38 8.71 -2.76
CA VAL A 75 12.48 9.12 -4.16
C VAL A 75 13.87 9.69 -4.42
N PRO A 76 14.67 9.13 -5.35
CA PRO A 76 16.02 9.60 -5.59
C PRO A 76 16.10 11.09 -5.94
N GLY A 77 17.08 11.79 -5.37
CA GLY A 77 17.30 13.22 -5.60
C GLY A 77 16.34 14.14 -4.84
N THR A 78 15.44 13.61 -4.00
CA THR A 78 14.56 14.42 -3.16
C THR A 78 15.04 14.47 -1.71
N THR A 79 14.82 15.61 -1.05
CA THR A 79 15.11 15.78 0.39
C THR A 79 13.91 15.50 1.26
N GLN A 80 12.70 15.54 0.70
CA GLN A 80 11.40 15.26 1.33
C GLN A 80 10.36 14.94 0.22
N LEU A 81 9.18 14.44 0.57
CA LEU A 81 8.13 14.10 -0.41
C LEU A 81 7.11 15.24 -0.55
N GLY A 82 7.16 15.96 -1.67
CA GLY A 82 6.29 17.13 -1.88
C GLY A 82 6.59 18.27 -0.90
N THR A 83 5.58 19.11 -0.63
CA THR A 83 5.75 20.35 0.15
C THR A 83 4.85 20.46 1.37
N ASP A 84 3.88 19.55 1.55
CA ASP A 84 3.02 19.53 2.74
C ASP A 84 3.82 19.20 4.00
N GLU A 85 3.35 19.67 5.16
CA GLU A 85 3.94 19.37 6.48
C GLU A 85 3.88 17.87 6.82
N ILE A 86 2.95 17.14 6.19
CA ILE A 86 2.85 15.69 6.31
C ILE A 86 2.81 15.04 4.94
N SER A 87 3.41 13.86 4.82
CA SER A 87 3.53 13.10 3.59
C SER A 87 3.15 11.64 3.80
N VAL A 88 3.02 10.89 2.70
CA VAL A 88 3.00 9.43 2.75
C VAL A 88 4.43 8.90 2.88
N GLY A 89 4.57 7.72 3.47
CA GLY A 89 5.83 7.00 3.57
C GLY A 89 5.67 5.54 3.18
N MET A 90 6.78 4.84 3.01
CA MET A 90 6.76 3.41 2.73
C MET A 90 7.94 2.72 3.39
N LEU A 91 7.68 1.62 4.08
CA LEU A 91 8.70 0.75 4.68
C LEU A 91 8.69 -0.61 3.99
N TYR A 92 9.82 -1.30 4.00
CA TYR A 92 9.91 -2.67 3.50
C TYR A 92 10.97 -3.46 4.26
N LYS A 93 10.81 -4.79 4.26
CA LYS A 93 11.81 -5.71 4.78
C LYS A 93 12.75 -6.15 3.66
N PRO A 94 14.04 -5.72 3.65
CA PRO A 94 14.98 -6.10 2.58
C PRO A 94 15.23 -7.61 2.50
N ALA A 95 15.01 -8.35 3.60
CA ALA A 95 15.10 -9.81 3.59
C ALA A 95 13.98 -10.50 2.80
N LYS A 96 12.84 -9.82 2.57
CA LYS A 96 11.63 -10.39 1.97
C LYS A 96 11.39 -9.87 0.55
N VAL A 97 11.65 -8.58 0.34
CA VAL A 97 11.46 -7.93 -0.95
C VAL A 97 12.66 -7.06 -1.32
N THR A 98 12.86 -6.89 -2.62
CA THR A 98 13.87 -6.00 -3.20
C THR A 98 13.18 -4.93 -4.04
N PRO A 99 13.44 -3.63 -3.84
CA PRO A 99 12.96 -2.58 -4.73
C PRO A 99 13.41 -2.81 -6.19
N VAL A 100 12.50 -2.67 -7.14
CA VAL A 100 12.75 -2.74 -8.59
C VAL A 100 12.62 -1.33 -9.17
N GLY A 101 13.70 -0.84 -9.77
CA GLY A 101 13.76 0.54 -10.23
C GLY A 101 13.74 1.56 -9.09
N ASN A 102 13.60 2.83 -9.46
CA ASN A 102 13.52 3.92 -8.49
C ASN A 102 12.09 4.10 -7.99
N ALA A 103 11.95 4.50 -6.74
CA ALA A 103 10.69 5.06 -6.25
C ALA A 103 10.37 6.35 -7.00
N VAL A 104 9.09 6.59 -7.24
CA VAL A 104 8.60 7.72 -8.01
C VAL A 104 7.42 8.39 -7.31
N THR A 105 7.28 9.68 -7.60
CA THR A 105 6.19 10.55 -7.13
C THR A 105 5.76 11.44 -8.30
N THR A 106 4.60 12.07 -8.19
CA THR A 106 4.15 13.08 -9.14
C THR A 106 3.60 14.32 -8.43
N SER A 107 3.96 15.48 -8.94
CA SER A 107 3.39 16.78 -8.58
C SER A 107 2.55 17.38 -9.71
N ALA A 108 2.26 16.59 -10.76
CA ALA A 108 1.43 17.02 -11.86
C ALA A 108 -0.03 17.16 -11.42
N GLY A 109 -0.76 18.08 -12.05
CA GLY A 109 -2.19 18.27 -11.83
C GLY A 109 -2.55 18.47 -10.36
N VAL A 110 -3.53 17.72 -9.85
CA VAL A 110 -4.03 17.84 -8.47
C VAL A 110 -3.09 17.27 -7.40
N PHE A 111 -1.95 16.71 -7.78
CA PHE A 111 -0.90 16.35 -6.82
C PHE A 111 0.12 17.48 -6.63
N GLY A 112 0.04 18.54 -7.43
CA GLY A 112 0.79 19.78 -7.21
C GLY A 112 0.14 20.71 -6.19
N TYR A 113 -1.14 20.48 -5.86
CA TYR A 113 -1.92 21.30 -4.94
C TYR A 113 -3.08 20.50 -4.35
N GLY A 114 -3.38 20.67 -3.07
CA GLY A 114 -4.60 20.12 -2.46
C GLY A 114 -4.56 18.62 -2.12
N ASN A 115 -3.84 17.78 -2.87
CA ASN A 115 -3.55 16.39 -2.47
C ASN A 115 -2.08 16.25 -2.09
N ARG A 116 -1.79 15.32 -1.16
CA ARG A 116 -0.41 14.88 -0.94
C ARG A 116 0.02 14.08 -2.15
N GLN A 117 1.30 14.23 -2.51
CA GLN A 117 1.86 13.46 -3.62
C GLN A 117 1.89 11.96 -3.28
N PRO A 118 1.57 11.08 -4.24
CA PRO A 118 1.65 9.64 -4.05
C PRO A 118 3.10 9.16 -4.04
N LEU A 119 3.38 8.07 -3.32
CA LEU A 119 4.66 7.38 -3.36
C LEU A 119 4.48 6.01 -3.99
N VAL A 120 5.18 5.75 -5.09
CA VAL A 120 5.06 4.50 -5.86
C VAL A 120 6.41 3.80 -5.96
N GLN A 121 6.44 2.50 -5.65
CA GLN A 121 7.62 1.65 -5.76
C GLN A 121 7.21 0.25 -6.20
N SER A 122 7.95 -0.33 -7.15
CA SER A 122 7.82 -1.75 -7.48
C SER A 122 8.71 -2.58 -6.57
N PHE A 123 8.22 -3.71 -6.09
CA PHE A 123 8.96 -4.65 -5.25
C PHE A 123 8.97 -6.03 -5.89
N LYS A 124 10.14 -6.66 -5.88
CA LYS A 124 10.32 -8.07 -6.21
C LYS A 124 10.32 -8.89 -4.94
N GLN A 125 9.43 -9.87 -4.82
CA GLN A 125 9.48 -10.86 -3.76
C GLN A 125 10.70 -11.76 -3.93
N ASN A 126 11.56 -11.83 -2.89
CA ASN A 126 12.86 -12.47 -3.01
C ASN A 126 12.77 -14.00 -3.20
N SER A 127 11.69 -14.63 -2.71
CA SER A 127 11.53 -16.08 -2.73
C SER A 127 11.12 -16.65 -4.08
N ASN A 128 10.42 -15.88 -4.92
CA ASN A 128 9.89 -16.34 -6.21
C ASN A 128 10.13 -15.37 -7.38
N ASN A 129 10.75 -14.21 -7.14
CA ASN A 129 11.02 -13.16 -8.11
C ASN A 129 9.78 -12.46 -8.72
N GLU A 130 8.58 -12.72 -8.20
CA GLU A 130 7.38 -12.01 -8.64
C GLU A 130 7.42 -10.55 -8.23
N VAL A 131 6.85 -9.69 -9.06
CA VAL A 131 6.93 -8.24 -8.89
C VAL A 131 5.54 -7.67 -8.74
N PHE A 132 5.37 -6.72 -7.82
CA PHE A 132 4.17 -5.90 -7.78
C PHE A 132 4.54 -4.44 -7.58
N THR A 133 3.68 -3.54 -8.02
CA THR A 133 3.82 -2.10 -7.85
C THR A 133 2.92 -1.64 -6.72
N PHE A 134 3.50 -1.02 -5.70
CA PHE A 134 2.76 -0.47 -4.57
C PHE A 134 2.67 1.05 -4.67
N ALA A 135 1.45 1.58 -4.70
CA ALA A 135 1.15 3.00 -4.78
C ALA A 135 0.44 3.46 -3.50
N VAL A 136 1.17 4.18 -2.64
CA VAL A 136 0.66 4.75 -1.38
C VAL A 136 0.14 6.15 -1.64
N ASN A 137 -1.09 6.41 -1.18
CA ASN A 137 -1.83 7.63 -1.48
C ASN A 137 -2.43 8.24 -0.20
N HIS A 138 -2.57 9.57 -0.20
CA HIS A 138 -3.34 10.28 0.80
C HIS A 138 -4.07 11.45 0.14
N PHE A 139 -5.33 11.22 -0.22
CA PHE A 139 -6.14 12.19 -0.95
C PHE A 139 -6.63 13.33 -0.06
N LYS A 140 -7.11 14.40 -0.69
CA LYS A 140 -7.63 15.59 -0.04
C LYS A 140 -8.73 15.26 0.97
N SER A 141 -8.58 15.74 2.21
CA SER A 141 -9.58 15.53 3.26
C SER A 141 -10.93 16.17 2.98
N LYS A 142 -11.99 15.57 3.53
CA LYS A 142 -13.40 15.99 3.38
C LYS A 142 -13.75 17.32 4.06
N GLY A 143 -12.88 17.83 4.92
CA GLY A 143 -13.11 19.03 5.76
C GLY A 143 -12.72 20.35 5.09
N SER A 144 -12.91 21.46 5.81
CA SER A 144 -12.54 22.82 5.37
C SER A 144 -13.16 23.20 4.01
N CYS A 145 -14.48 23.10 3.93
CA CYS A 145 -15.26 23.39 2.73
C CYS A 145 -14.95 24.77 2.15
N PRO A 146 -14.72 24.88 0.83
CA PRO A 146 -14.58 26.18 0.19
C PRO A 146 -15.90 26.95 0.27
N SER A 147 -15.79 28.28 0.30
CA SER A 147 -16.94 29.16 0.19
C SER A 147 -17.40 29.29 -1.27
N GLY A 148 -18.67 29.66 -1.45
CA GLY A 148 -19.26 29.94 -2.76
C GLY A 148 -20.05 28.79 -3.37
N SER A 149 -21.22 29.10 -3.92
CA SER A 149 -22.17 28.12 -4.47
C SER A 149 -21.77 27.55 -5.83
N THR A 150 -20.74 28.08 -6.47
CA THR A 150 -20.24 27.62 -7.79
C THR A 150 -18.96 26.80 -7.69
N ASN A 151 -18.31 26.76 -6.52
CA ASN A 151 -17.08 26.00 -6.35
C ASN A 151 -17.38 24.49 -6.54
N PRO A 152 -16.64 23.75 -7.39
CA PRO A 152 -16.85 22.32 -7.59
C PRO A 152 -16.54 21.47 -6.34
N ASP A 153 -15.78 22.01 -5.39
CA ASP A 153 -15.41 21.33 -4.14
C ASP A 153 -16.30 21.72 -2.94
N ARG A 154 -17.39 22.46 -3.17
CA ARG A 154 -18.39 22.76 -2.13
C ARG A 154 -19.07 21.47 -1.65
N ASP A 155 -19.69 21.55 -0.47
CA ASP A 155 -20.57 20.47 -0.01
C ASP A 155 -21.87 20.48 -0.82
N PHE A 156 -22.09 19.44 -1.62
CA PHE A 156 -23.33 19.23 -2.34
C PHE A 156 -24.45 18.64 -1.47
N LYS A 157 -24.12 18.24 -0.23
CA LYS A 157 -25.03 17.57 0.72
C LYS A 157 -25.60 16.28 0.16
N ASP A 158 -24.80 15.60 -0.66
CA ASP A 158 -25.09 14.30 -1.29
C ASP A 158 -24.46 13.12 -0.53
N GLY A 159 -23.84 13.39 0.62
CA GLY A 159 -23.13 12.41 1.45
C GLY A 159 -21.63 12.33 1.17
N GLN A 160 -21.13 12.95 0.10
CA GLN A 160 -19.71 12.86 -0.28
C GLN A 160 -18.85 13.94 0.37
N SER A 161 -19.47 14.97 0.97
CA SER A 161 -18.81 16.13 1.59
C SER A 161 -17.98 16.94 0.59
N CYS A 162 -17.30 17.97 1.10
CA CYS A 162 -16.42 18.84 0.34
C CYS A 162 -15.25 18.11 -0.31
N TRP A 163 -14.65 18.79 -1.29
CA TRP A 163 -13.48 18.31 -2.01
C TRP A 163 -13.67 17.03 -2.82
N ASN A 164 -14.93 16.62 -3.08
CA ASN A 164 -15.21 15.42 -3.84
C ASN A 164 -14.70 15.52 -5.29
N ALA A 165 -14.88 16.67 -5.94
CA ALA A 165 -14.37 16.89 -7.30
C ALA A 165 -12.85 16.78 -7.37
N THR A 166 -12.12 17.37 -6.42
CA THR A 166 -10.67 17.22 -6.29
C THR A 166 -10.25 15.76 -6.07
N ARG A 167 -10.96 14.99 -5.22
CA ARG A 167 -10.67 13.57 -5.00
C ARG A 167 -10.95 12.70 -6.23
N VAL A 168 -12.00 13.00 -6.99
CA VAL A 168 -12.30 12.34 -8.28
C VAL A 168 -11.21 12.62 -9.31
N GLN A 169 -10.71 13.85 -9.35
CA GLN A 169 -9.59 14.22 -10.22
C GLN A 169 -8.31 13.49 -9.79
N ALA A 170 -8.05 13.34 -8.50
CA ALA A 170 -6.90 12.59 -7.99
C ALA A 170 -6.97 11.11 -8.39
N ALA A 171 -8.12 10.46 -8.27
CA ALA A 171 -8.34 9.09 -8.74
C ALA A 171 -8.10 8.94 -10.26
N THR A 172 -8.57 9.91 -11.04
CA THR A 172 -8.41 9.94 -12.51
C THR A 172 -6.94 10.10 -12.91
N GLU A 173 -6.25 11.08 -12.32
CA GLU A 173 -4.85 11.38 -12.65
C GLU A 173 -3.90 10.29 -12.13
N LEU A 174 -4.16 9.73 -10.94
CA LEU A 174 -3.39 8.62 -10.39
C LEU A 174 -3.41 7.41 -11.32
N THR A 175 -4.60 6.97 -11.74
CA THR A 175 -4.74 5.79 -12.61
C THR A 175 -4.16 6.03 -14.00
N ALA A 176 -4.30 7.25 -14.54
CA ALA A 176 -3.67 7.63 -15.80
C ALA A 176 -2.13 7.62 -15.69
N TRP A 177 -1.57 8.13 -14.59
CA TRP A 177 -0.14 8.13 -14.35
C TRP A 177 0.43 6.73 -14.12
N LEU A 178 -0.24 5.88 -13.32
CA LEU A 178 0.18 4.50 -13.12
C LEU A 178 0.18 3.70 -14.43
N ALA A 179 -0.76 3.99 -15.34
CA ALA A 179 -0.81 3.36 -16.67
C ALA A 179 0.39 3.72 -17.57
N THR A 180 1.16 4.77 -17.26
CA THR A 180 2.41 5.08 -17.99
C THR A 180 3.60 4.27 -17.49
N ASN A 181 3.41 3.37 -16.53
CA ASN A 181 4.46 2.57 -15.89
C ASN A 181 5.61 3.44 -15.33
N PRO A 182 5.32 4.28 -14.31
CA PRO A 182 6.28 5.29 -13.87
C PRO A 182 7.51 4.69 -13.17
N THR A 183 7.43 3.46 -12.64
CA THR A 183 8.57 2.75 -12.02
C THR A 183 9.40 1.98 -13.05
N GLY A 184 8.90 1.78 -14.27
CA GLY A 184 9.54 0.98 -15.32
C GLY A 184 9.38 -0.53 -15.18
N SER A 185 8.53 -1.01 -14.27
CA SER A 185 8.23 -2.44 -14.10
C SER A 185 7.36 -2.98 -15.23
N ALA A 186 7.70 -4.12 -15.83
CA ALA A 186 6.83 -4.74 -16.84
C ALA A 186 5.58 -5.40 -16.23
N ASP A 187 5.58 -5.60 -14.90
CA ASP A 187 4.49 -6.24 -14.19
C ASP A 187 3.22 -5.37 -14.13
N LYS A 188 2.06 -6.00 -14.30
CA LYS A 188 0.75 -5.33 -14.29
C LYS A 188 0.08 -5.38 -12.92
N ASP A 189 0.72 -6.03 -11.95
CA ASP A 189 0.27 -6.07 -10.59
C ASP A 189 0.48 -4.72 -9.94
N VAL A 190 -0.63 -4.04 -9.66
CA VAL A 190 -0.64 -2.72 -9.04
C VAL A 190 -1.57 -2.75 -7.85
N LEU A 191 -1.06 -2.33 -6.70
CA LEU A 191 -1.82 -2.17 -5.47
C LEU A 191 -1.86 -0.68 -5.10
N ILE A 192 -3.03 -0.08 -5.16
CA ILE A 192 -3.29 1.27 -4.65
C ILE A 192 -3.76 1.12 -3.20
N MET A 193 -3.07 1.72 -2.25
CA MET A 193 -3.52 1.79 -0.86
C MET A 193 -3.37 3.17 -0.25
N GLY A 194 -4.14 3.41 0.80
CA GLY A 194 -4.00 4.54 1.70
C GLY A 194 -5.33 5.22 2.01
N ASP A 195 -5.26 6.36 2.68
CA ASP A 195 -6.43 7.18 3.01
C ASP A 195 -6.87 7.96 1.76
N LEU A 196 -7.91 7.46 1.09
CA LEU A 196 -8.48 8.12 -0.08
C LEU A 196 -9.54 9.16 0.30
N ASN A 197 -9.78 9.35 1.61
CA ASN A 197 -10.74 10.29 2.17
C ASN A 197 -12.13 10.17 1.52
N ALA A 198 -12.53 8.96 1.12
CA ALA A 198 -13.78 8.69 0.43
C ALA A 198 -14.36 7.36 0.90
N TYR A 199 -15.67 7.31 1.19
CA TYR A 199 -16.34 6.05 1.49
C TYR A 199 -16.44 5.17 0.23
N ALA A 200 -16.63 3.86 0.42
CA ALA A 200 -16.60 2.82 -0.62
C ALA A 200 -17.43 3.10 -1.89
N LYS A 201 -18.54 3.82 -1.75
CA LYS A 201 -19.47 4.12 -2.84
C LYS A 201 -19.41 5.57 -3.33
N GLU A 202 -18.47 6.37 -2.83
CA GLU A 202 -18.23 7.72 -3.31
C GLU A 202 -17.52 7.72 -4.66
N ASP A 203 -17.70 8.82 -5.41
CA ASP A 203 -17.23 9.00 -6.77
C ASP A 203 -15.73 8.72 -6.96
N PRO A 204 -14.80 9.07 -6.03
CA PRO A 204 -13.37 8.75 -6.20
C PRO A 204 -13.12 7.23 -6.25
N ILE A 205 -13.82 6.45 -5.42
CA ILE A 205 -13.68 4.99 -5.41
C ILE A 205 -14.31 4.39 -6.65
N VAL A 206 -15.51 4.86 -7.01
CA VAL A 206 -16.19 4.48 -8.27
C VAL A 206 -15.30 4.78 -9.48
N THR A 207 -14.59 5.90 -9.48
CA THR A 207 -13.65 6.29 -10.53
C THR A 207 -12.51 5.27 -10.65
N LEU A 208 -11.90 4.85 -9.54
CA LEU A 208 -10.86 3.82 -9.54
C LEU A 208 -11.41 2.47 -10.03
N THR A 209 -12.60 2.05 -9.57
CA THR A 209 -13.18 0.76 -9.97
C THR A 209 -13.61 0.75 -11.44
N ASN A 210 -14.06 1.87 -11.98
CA ASN A 210 -14.35 2.03 -13.42
C ASN A 210 -13.09 1.94 -14.29
N LYS A 211 -11.89 2.11 -13.71
CA LYS A 211 -10.59 1.85 -14.36
C LYS A 211 -10.13 0.41 -14.22
N GLY A 212 -10.96 -0.48 -13.67
CA GLY A 212 -10.67 -1.90 -13.54
C GLY A 212 -9.92 -2.30 -12.27
N PHE A 213 -9.80 -1.39 -11.30
CA PHE A 213 -9.32 -1.76 -9.96
C PHE A 213 -10.43 -2.41 -9.14
N ILE A 214 -10.06 -3.34 -8.26
CA ILE A 214 -10.98 -4.09 -7.41
C ILE A 214 -10.76 -3.66 -5.97
N ASN A 215 -11.82 -3.16 -5.32
CA ASN A 215 -11.80 -2.83 -3.90
C ASN A 215 -11.69 -4.13 -3.08
N LEU A 216 -10.53 -4.34 -2.44
CA LEU A 216 -10.22 -5.55 -1.71
C LEU A 216 -10.98 -5.64 -0.39
N VAL A 217 -11.18 -4.52 0.31
CA VAL A 217 -12.00 -4.48 1.52
C VAL A 217 -13.42 -4.93 1.19
N GLU A 218 -14.04 -4.38 0.14
CA GLU A 218 -15.37 -4.81 -0.29
C GLU A 218 -15.38 -6.29 -0.71
N LYS A 219 -14.36 -6.75 -1.45
CA LYS A 219 -14.26 -8.15 -1.92
C LYS A 219 -14.20 -9.16 -0.77
N PHE A 220 -13.48 -8.85 0.31
CA PHE A 220 -13.21 -9.81 1.40
C PHE A 220 -14.10 -9.61 2.64
N GLN A 221 -14.48 -8.37 2.95
CA GLN A 221 -15.29 -8.03 4.14
C GLN A 221 -16.74 -7.67 3.80
N GLY A 222 -17.04 -7.32 2.54
CA GLY A 222 -18.36 -6.88 2.11
C GLY A 222 -18.85 -5.68 2.94
N ASN A 223 -20.12 -5.71 3.37
CA ASN A 223 -20.73 -4.64 4.15
C ASN A 223 -20.23 -4.56 5.61
N ARG A 224 -19.25 -5.37 6.00
CA ARG A 224 -18.66 -5.34 7.35
C ARG A 224 -17.35 -4.54 7.41
N GLY A 225 -16.79 -4.12 6.28
CA GLY A 225 -15.57 -3.31 6.26
C GLY A 225 -15.81 -1.93 6.86
N TYR A 226 -14.96 -1.53 7.79
CA TYR A 226 -14.83 -0.17 8.30
C TYR A 226 -13.41 0.07 8.82
N SER A 227 -12.93 1.31 8.73
CA SER A 227 -11.64 1.73 9.28
C SER A 227 -11.74 3.00 10.11
N TYR A 228 -12.92 3.63 10.13
CA TYR A 228 -13.12 4.98 10.63
C TYR A 228 -14.54 5.16 11.17
N LEU A 229 -14.66 5.93 12.26
CA LEU A 229 -15.93 6.29 12.88
C LEU A 229 -16.03 7.81 12.98
N PHE A 230 -17.08 8.39 12.39
CA PHE A 230 -17.34 9.83 12.48
C PHE A 230 -18.81 10.12 12.68
N GLY A 231 -19.13 10.94 13.69
CA GLY A 231 -20.52 11.33 13.97
C GLY A 231 -21.45 10.16 14.35
N GLY A 232 -20.88 9.01 14.75
CA GLY A 232 -21.64 7.78 15.02
C GLY A 232 -21.90 6.90 13.80
N GLU A 233 -21.37 7.27 12.63
CA GLU A 233 -21.40 6.44 11.41
C GLU A 233 -20.08 5.70 11.24
N SER A 234 -20.16 4.42 10.85
CA SER A 234 -19.00 3.55 10.60
C SER A 234 -18.84 3.31 9.10
N GLY A 235 -17.61 3.47 8.62
CA GLY A 235 -17.23 3.15 7.24
C GLY A 235 -15.71 3.12 7.10
N TYR A 236 -15.20 2.97 5.89
CA TYR A 236 -13.76 3.02 5.65
C TYR A 236 -13.40 4.12 4.64
N LEU A 237 -12.37 4.88 5.00
CA LEU A 237 -11.71 5.87 4.13
C LEU A 237 -10.34 5.36 3.66
N ASP A 238 -9.82 4.34 4.34
CA ASP A 238 -8.57 3.65 4.02
C ASP A 238 -8.89 2.49 3.10
N HIS A 239 -8.33 2.51 1.89
CA HIS A 239 -8.64 1.51 0.89
C HIS A 239 -7.42 0.66 0.55
N ALA A 240 -7.71 -0.54 0.05
CA ALA A 240 -6.81 -1.30 -0.79
C ALA A 240 -7.51 -1.68 -2.09
N LEU A 241 -6.97 -1.24 -3.21
CA LEU A 241 -7.49 -1.53 -4.54
C LEU A 241 -6.42 -2.20 -5.40
N ALA A 242 -6.68 -3.44 -5.82
CA ALA A 242 -5.77 -4.18 -6.69
C ALA A 242 -6.16 -4.02 -8.16
N SER A 243 -5.18 -3.99 -9.05
CA SER A 243 -5.42 -4.16 -10.49
C SER A 243 -6.11 -5.50 -10.77
N ALA A 244 -6.71 -5.62 -11.95
CA ALA A 244 -7.31 -6.88 -12.39
C ALA A 244 -6.31 -8.06 -12.42
N ALA A 245 -5.02 -7.78 -12.67
CA ALA A 245 -3.95 -8.79 -12.67
C ALA A 245 -3.55 -9.23 -11.24
N LEU A 246 -3.54 -8.29 -10.28
CA LEU A 246 -3.14 -8.59 -8.91
C LEU A 246 -4.29 -9.18 -8.07
N SER A 247 -5.55 -8.79 -8.31
CA SER A 247 -6.69 -9.24 -7.49
C SER A 247 -6.82 -10.77 -7.33
N PRO A 248 -6.56 -11.62 -8.35
CA PRO A 248 -6.52 -13.07 -8.20
C PRO A 248 -5.37 -13.62 -7.33
N GLN A 249 -4.35 -12.81 -7.07
CA GLN A 249 -3.19 -13.12 -6.26
C GLN A 249 -3.29 -12.54 -4.85
N VAL A 250 -4.41 -11.92 -4.49
CA VAL A 250 -4.71 -11.51 -3.12
C VAL A 250 -5.42 -12.66 -2.42
N SER A 251 -4.83 -13.19 -1.35
CA SER A 251 -5.43 -14.24 -0.52
C SER A 251 -6.46 -13.68 0.46
N TYR A 252 -6.18 -12.50 1.00
CA TYR A 252 -7.02 -11.89 2.04
C TYR A 252 -6.79 -10.38 2.15
N ALA A 253 -7.80 -9.64 2.58
CA ALA A 253 -7.69 -8.25 3.00
C ALA A 253 -8.66 -7.95 4.14
N MET A 254 -8.22 -7.19 5.14
CA MET A 254 -9.05 -6.74 6.25
C MET A 254 -8.54 -5.46 6.88
N GLU A 255 -9.42 -4.75 7.56
CA GLU A 255 -9.08 -3.74 8.55
C GLU A 255 -8.78 -4.42 9.88
N TRP A 256 -7.63 -4.14 10.48
CA TRP A 256 -7.34 -4.62 11.82
C TRP A 256 -7.85 -3.63 12.85
N HIS A 257 -9.01 -3.93 13.44
CA HIS A 257 -9.67 -3.06 14.41
C HIS A 257 -8.88 -2.91 15.70
N ILE A 258 -8.09 -1.84 15.78
CA ILE A 258 -7.31 -1.45 16.95
C ILE A 258 -7.52 0.02 17.33
N ASN A 259 -8.24 0.80 16.54
CA ASN A 259 -8.32 2.25 16.66
C ASN A 259 -9.76 2.78 16.59
N ALA A 260 -10.53 2.43 15.55
CA ALA A 260 -11.82 3.06 15.30
C ALA A 260 -12.85 2.81 16.42
N ASP A 261 -12.84 1.61 16.98
CA ASP A 261 -13.73 1.19 18.07
C ASP A 261 -13.25 1.63 19.46
N GLU A 262 -11.98 2.05 19.57
CA GLU A 262 -11.38 2.44 20.84
C GLU A 262 -11.78 3.85 21.26
N SER A 263 -12.04 4.01 22.56
CA SER A 263 -12.35 5.34 23.13
C SER A 263 -11.15 6.27 23.01
N THR A 264 -11.41 7.54 22.66
CA THR A 264 -10.38 8.59 22.59
C THR A 264 -9.65 8.80 23.92
N VAL A 265 -10.21 8.39 25.06
CA VAL A 265 -9.52 8.51 26.36
C VAL A 265 -8.29 7.61 26.48
N PHE A 266 -8.18 6.55 25.67
CA PHE A 266 -7.03 5.63 25.63
C PHE A 266 -5.94 6.05 24.64
N ASP A 267 -6.11 7.20 23.99
CA ASP A 267 -5.13 7.75 23.07
C ASP A 267 -3.83 8.16 23.78
N TYR A 268 -2.86 8.61 23.00
CA TYR A 268 -1.56 9.07 23.50
C TYR A 268 -1.59 10.51 24.04
N ASN A 269 -2.72 11.21 23.91
CA ASN A 269 -2.82 12.63 24.19
C ASN A 269 -2.91 12.93 25.70
N LEU A 270 -2.33 14.06 26.11
CA LEU A 270 -2.31 14.47 27.52
C LEU A 270 -3.38 15.51 27.84
N GLU A 271 -3.88 16.24 26.85
CA GLU A 271 -4.94 17.22 27.03
C GLU A 271 -6.26 16.59 27.49
N ASN A 272 -7.05 17.39 28.22
CA ASN A 272 -8.37 17.00 28.74
C ASN A 272 -8.35 15.77 29.67
N LYS A 273 -7.18 15.39 30.20
CA LYS A 273 -6.99 14.32 31.19
C LYS A 273 -6.31 14.86 32.46
N THR A 274 -6.79 14.44 33.63
CA THR A 274 -6.08 14.65 34.90
C THR A 274 -4.79 13.81 34.94
N VAL A 275 -3.84 14.16 35.83
CA VAL A 275 -2.59 13.39 36.00
C VAL A 275 -2.86 11.90 36.28
N GLN A 276 -3.88 11.61 37.10
CA GLN A 276 -4.27 10.22 37.38
C GLN A 276 -4.79 9.52 36.12
N GLN A 277 -5.68 10.18 35.34
CA GLN A 277 -6.18 9.62 34.08
C GLN A 277 -5.07 9.43 33.03
N GLN A 278 -4.07 10.32 32.98
CA GLN A 278 -2.92 10.17 32.09
C GLN A 278 -2.07 8.94 32.41
N ALA A 279 -2.07 8.49 33.68
CA ALA A 279 -1.40 7.28 34.14
C ALA A 279 -2.27 6.03 33.94
N ASP A 280 -3.58 6.13 34.20
CA ASP A 280 -4.49 4.99 34.18
C ASP A 280 -4.92 4.57 32.76
N PHE A 281 -5.07 5.52 31.84
CA PHE A 281 -5.66 5.26 30.52
C PHE A 281 -4.63 5.03 29.40
N TYR A 282 -3.36 5.40 29.61
CA TYR A 282 -2.34 5.16 28.60
C TYR A 282 -1.73 3.76 28.75
N GLN A 283 -1.71 3.01 27.65
CA GLN A 283 -0.91 1.80 27.51
C GLN A 283 -0.12 1.83 26.19
N PRO A 284 1.16 1.37 26.19
CA PRO A 284 2.00 1.29 24.99
C PRO A 284 1.65 0.08 24.11
N THR A 285 0.36 -0.19 23.95
CA THR A 285 -0.22 -1.26 23.11
C THR A 285 -0.64 -0.70 21.76
N PRO A 286 -0.91 -1.54 20.73
CA PRO A 286 -1.39 -1.07 19.42
C PRO A 286 -2.67 -0.25 19.48
N PHE A 287 -3.51 -0.49 20.49
CA PHE A 287 -4.85 0.09 20.60
C PHE A 287 -4.83 1.62 20.75
N ARG A 288 -5.71 2.31 20.03
CA ARG A 288 -5.87 3.78 20.00
C ARG A 288 -4.56 4.54 19.74
N GLY A 289 -3.72 4.00 18.86
CA GLY A 289 -2.52 4.68 18.34
C GLY A 289 -2.84 5.67 17.23
N SER A 290 -4.01 5.55 16.61
CA SER A 290 -4.53 6.41 15.54
C SER A 290 -6.06 6.51 15.67
N ASP A 291 -6.66 7.39 14.88
CA ASP A 291 -8.08 7.47 14.59
C ASP A 291 -8.52 6.59 13.41
N HIS A 292 -7.57 5.93 12.72
CA HIS A 292 -7.82 5.02 11.61
C HIS A 292 -7.35 3.59 11.93
N ASP A 293 -8.12 2.58 11.56
CA ASP A 293 -7.64 1.19 11.57
C ASP A 293 -6.72 0.92 10.36
N PRO A 294 -5.60 0.19 10.55
CA PRO A 294 -4.75 -0.20 9.43
C PRO A 294 -5.43 -1.26 8.54
N VAL A 295 -5.32 -1.09 7.23
CA VAL A 295 -5.70 -2.10 6.23
C VAL A 295 -4.54 -3.06 5.99
N VAL A 296 -4.77 -4.36 6.20
CA VAL A 296 -3.81 -5.44 6.00
C VAL A 296 -4.21 -6.24 4.76
N VAL A 297 -3.27 -6.47 3.84
CA VAL A 297 -3.46 -7.24 2.61
C VAL A 297 -2.44 -8.36 2.56
N GLU A 298 -2.91 -9.59 2.32
CA GLU A 298 -2.06 -10.76 2.10
C GLU A 298 -1.97 -11.05 0.60
N LEU A 299 -0.75 -11.00 0.06
CA LEU A 299 -0.45 -11.33 -1.33
C LEU A 299 0.14 -12.74 -1.42
N ALA A 300 -0.47 -13.58 -2.23
CA ALA A 300 0.09 -14.84 -2.70
C ALA A 300 0.51 -14.67 -4.16
N LEU A 301 1.60 -13.92 -4.38
CA LEU A 301 2.15 -13.67 -5.70
C LEU A 301 2.53 -15.00 -6.36
N LYS A 302 1.95 -15.27 -7.53
CA LYS A 302 2.13 -16.53 -8.23
C LYS A 302 3.24 -16.36 -9.25
N ALA A 303 4.29 -17.17 -9.10
CA ALA A 303 5.33 -17.26 -10.11
C ALA A 303 4.70 -17.55 -11.47
N THR A 304 4.91 -16.70 -12.48
CA THR A 304 4.54 -17.10 -13.84
C THR A 304 5.45 -18.28 -14.19
N ASN A 305 4.89 -19.47 -14.36
CA ASN A 305 5.67 -20.63 -14.76
C ASN A 305 5.77 -20.60 -16.29
N PRO A 306 6.95 -20.37 -16.90
CA PRO A 306 7.04 -20.33 -18.37
C PRO A 306 6.70 -21.67 -19.01
N ALA A 307 6.69 -22.76 -18.23
CA ALA A 307 6.25 -24.08 -18.66
C ALA A 307 4.72 -24.28 -18.60
N ASP A 308 3.96 -23.38 -17.98
CA ASP A 308 2.49 -23.33 -18.01
C ASP A 308 2.06 -22.40 -19.16
N LEU A 309 1.94 -22.98 -20.35
CA LEU A 309 1.69 -22.26 -21.60
C LEU A 309 0.20 -21.97 -21.83
N ASP A 310 -0.71 -22.82 -21.35
CA ASP A 310 -2.15 -22.57 -21.44
C ASP A 310 -2.73 -21.76 -20.27
N LYS A 311 -1.93 -21.54 -19.22
CA LYS A 311 -2.22 -20.70 -18.06
C LYS A 311 -3.35 -21.25 -17.20
N ASP A 312 -3.50 -22.56 -17.14
CA ASP A 312 -4.47 -23.22 -16.28
C ASP A 312 -3.97 -23.41 -14.83
N GLY A 313 -2.68 -23.11 -14.58
CA GLY A 313 -2.05 -23.14 -13.27
C GLY A 313 -1.33 -24.43 -12.94
N ASP A 314 -1.19 -25.35 -13.90
CA ASP A 314 -0.28 -26.48 -13.79
C ASP A 314 0.61 -26.67 -15.03
N VAL A 315 1.40 -27.74 -15.06
CA VAL A 315 2.26 -28.08 -16.21
C VAL A 315 1.96 -29.52 -16.53
N ASP A 316 1.45 -29.74 -17.73
CA ASP A 316 1.02 -31.06 -18.17
C ASP A 316 1.35 -31.35 -19.65
N SER A 317 0.69 -32.36 -20.21
CA SER A 317 0.91 -32.76 -21.61
C SER A 317 0.37 -31.74 -22.63
N ASN A 318 -0.59 -30.90 -22.27
CA ASN A 318 -1.10 -29.81 -23.11
C ASN A 318 -0.04 -28.73 -23.28
N ASP A 319 0.66 -28.34 -22.21
CA ASP A 319 1.73 -27.34 -22.29
C ASP A 319 2.90 -27.81 -23.15
N ILE A 320 3.33 -29.05 -22.95
CA ILE A 320 4.38 -29.67 -23.79
C ILE A 320 3.94 -29.68 -25.26
N THR A 321 2.66 -29.92 -25.53
CA THR A 321 2.10 -29.89 -26.88
C THR A 321 2.12 -28.48 -27.46
N LEU A 322 1.69 -27.47 -26.69
CA LEU A 322 1.73 -26.06 -27.09
C LEU A 322 3.15 -25.59 -27.36
N PHE A 323 4.10 -25.95 -26.49
CA PHE A 323 5.50 -25.56 -26.64
C PHE A 323 6.11 -26.17 -27.90
N ASN A 324 5.86 -27.46 -28.15
CA ASN A 324 6.27 -28.11 -29.40
C ASN A 324 5.65 -27.45 -30.63
N ASN A 325 4.41 -26.96 -30.55
CA ASN A 325 3.77 -26.26 -31.65
C ASN A 325 4.43 -24.89 -31.91
N LEU A 326 4.80 -24.15 -30.86
CA LEU A 326 5.54 -22.89 -30.97
C LEU A 326 6.93 -23.07 -31.61
N LEU A 327 7.65 -24.12 -31.20
CA LEU A 327 8.93 -24.48 -31.81
C LEU A 327 8.76 -24.78 -33.31
N LYS A 328 7.72 -25.53 -33.69
CA LYS A 328 7.41 -25.87 -35.09
C LYS A 328 6.99 -24.68 -35.92
N SER A 329 6.31 -23.69 -35.34
CA SER A 329 5.89 -22.48 -36.07
C SER A 329 7.06 -21.53 -36.37
N GLY A 330 8.26 -21.79 -35.84
CA GLY A 330 9.43 -20.94 -36.04
C GLY A 330 9.37 -19.63 -35.27
N VAL A 331 8.51 -19.53 -34.24
CA VAL A 331 8.48 -18.37 -33.35
C VAL A 331 9.78 -18.35 -32.57
N LYS A 332 10.43 -17.19 -32.50
CA LYS A 332 11.63 -17.00 -31.70
C LYS A 332 11.24 -16.86 -30.23
N LEU A 333 11.41 -17.93 -29.46
CA LEU A 333 11.18 -17.97 -28.02
C LEU A 333 12.40 -17.44 -27.27
N GLY A 334 12.18 -16.73 -26.16
CA GLY A 334 13.24 -16.21 -25.31
C GLY A 334 13.82 -17.28 -24.36
N LEU A 335 14.94 -16.96 -23.71
CA LEU A 335 15.66 -17.89 -22.82
C LEU A 335 14.87 -18.25 -21.54
N GLU A 336 13.75 -17.59 -21.27
CA GLU A 336 12.79 -18.03 -20.26
C GLU A 336 12.20 -19.43 -20.54
N TYR A 337 12.29 -19.91 -21.78
CA TYR A 337 11.90 -21.25 -22.20
C TYR A 337 13.08 -22.24 -22.35
N ASP A 338 14.29 -21.84 -21.94
CA ASP A 338 15.48 -22.72 -21.87
C ASP A 338 15.43 -23.55 -20.57
N PHE A 339 14.52 -24.52 -20.57
CA PHE A 339 14.22 -25.37 -19.41
C PHE A 339 15.38 -26.32 -19.08
N ASN A 340 16.21 -26.69 -20.06
CA ASN A 340 17.37 -27.54 -19.82
C ASN A 340 18.66 -26.75 -19.49
N LYS A 341 18.63 -25.42 -19.62
CA LYS A 341 19.72 -24.48 -19.32
C LYS A 341 20.96 -24.68 -20.19
N ASP A 342 20.78 -25.07 -21.45
CA ASP A 342 21.88 -25.25 -22.40
C ASP A 342 22.17 -23.98 -23.24
N GLY A 343 21.39 -22.92 -23.03
CA GLY A 343 21.49 -21.65 -23.74
C GLY A 343 20.74 -21.61 -25.08
N VAL A 344 20.01 -22.67 -25.45
CA VAL A 344 19.34 -22.81 -26.74
C VAL A 344 17.94 -23.39 -26.60
N VAL A 345 16.93 -22.54 -26.83
CA VAL A 345 15.52 -22.99 -26.86
C VAL A 345 15.26 -23.91 -28.05
N SER A 346 14.95 -25.17 -27.79
CA SER A 346 14.84 -26.24 -28.78
C SER A 346 13.91 -27.37 -28.35
N SER A 347 13.80 -28.43 -29.17
CA SER A 347 13.07 -29.65 -28.80
C SER A 347 13.62 -30.37 -27.56
N SER A 348 14.84 -30.03 -27.12
CA SER A 348 15.39 -30.52 -25.85
C SER A 348 14.68 -29.94 -24.65
N ASP A 349 14.22 -28.68 -24.73
CA ASP A 349 13.44 -28.03 -23.67
C ASP A 349 12.06 -28.66 -23.53
N ALA A 350 11.45 -29.08 -24.64
CA ALA A 350 10.18 -29.82 -24.60
C ALA A 350 10.30 -31.14 -23.82
N ARG A 351 11.48 -31.79 -23.86
CA ARG A 351 11.77 -32.97 -23.04
C ARG A 351 12.03 -32.59 -21.59
N ALA A 352 12.71 -31.47 -21.35
CA ALA A 352 12.95 -30.97 -20.00
C ALA A 352 11.65 -30.54 -19.29
N MET A 353 10.66 -30.02 -20.01
CA MET A 353 9.32 -29.73 -19.47
C MET A 353 8.68 -30.93 -18.80
N ALA A 354 8.95 -32.16 -19.26
CA ALA A 354 8.38 -33.35 -18.64
C ALA A 354 8.81 -33.56 -17.18
N THR A 355 9.94 -32.97 -16.75
CA THR A 355 10.38 -32.98 -15.35
C THR A 355 9.79 -31.85 -14.52
N LEU A 356 9.17 -30.87 -15.19
CA LEU A 356 8.48 -29.72 -14.59
C LEU A 356 6.97 -29.99 -14.39
N CYS A 357 6.46 -31.11 -14.90
CA CYS A 357 5.05 -31.43 -14.82
C CYS A 357 4.55 -31.54 -13.38
N THR A 358 3.39 -30.94 -13.13
CA THR A 358 2.77 -30.89 -11.81
C THR A 358 2.31 -32.27 -11.33
N TYR A 359 1.79 -33.10 -12.25
CA TYR A 359 1.34 -34.45 -11.95
C TYR A 359 2.24 -35.52 -12.54
N ALA A 360 2.25 -36.70 -11.90
CA ALA A 360 3.02 -37.84 -12.36
C ALA A 360 2.68 -38.17 -13.83
N ARG A 361 3.74 -38.33 -14.64
CA ARG A 361 3.65 -38.60 -16.08
C ARG A 361 2.95 -37.50 -16.90
N CYS A 362 2.94 -36.26 -16.42
CA CYS A 362 2.31 -35.11 -17.10
C CYS A 362 0.84 -35.34 -17.42
N ALA A 363 0.10 -35.95 -16.48
CA ALA A 363 -1.33 -36.22 -16.66
C ALA A 363 -2.14 -34.91 -16.73
N ILE A 364 -3.08 -34.85 -17.69
CA ILE A 364 -4.05 -33.75 -17.85
C ILE A 364 -5.18 -33.91 -16.84
N LYS A 365 -5.67 -32.80 -16.29
CA LYS A 365 -6.72 -32.80 -15.26
C LYS A 365 -8.10 -32.31 -15.71
#